data_AF-A0A7Z0KYH5-F1
#
_entry.id   AF-A0A7Z0KYH5-F1
#
_cell.length_a   1.000
_cell.length_b   1.000
_cell.length_c   1.000
_cell.angle_alpha   90.00
_cell.angle_beta   90.00
_cell.angle_gamma   90.00
#
_symmetry.space_group_name_H-M   'P 1'
#
loop_
_entity.id
_entity.type
_entity.pdbx_description
1 polymer ?
#
loop_
_entity_poly.entity_id
_entity_poly.type
_entity_poly.pdbx_seq_one_letter_code
_entity_poly.pdbx_strand_id
1 'polypeptide(L)'
;MSLSLVQDHENGSAPAPQDRRLQLRLAATAQDRLAAQRLRYDVFVAERGGDGVLVDHTARLERDRFDEFCDHLLLIDPARDPESLRHVVGAYRLMDQAAAARAGGFYSAAEYDLSPLIDSGRRLLELGRSCVHPDYRGGTAVFLLWNGLADYALSRGIDLLFGVASFPGTDVQALAQPLSWLHHHHLAPVALRPEALGAAAHRMDLLPPEALNRAAALDGIPALIRSYLRLGGSVGEGAFVDHAFNTTDVLLLLDVAAMASRRRGLQSRHTLVR
;
A
#
# COMPACT_ATOMS: atom_id res chain seq x y z
N MET A 1 54.13 21.65 35.67
CA MET A 1 53.76 20.63 34.66
C MET A 1 52.45 20.01 35.07
N SER A 2 51.36 20.33 34.38
CA SER A 2 50.47 19.38 33.69
C SER A 2 49.17 20.11 33.39
N LEU A 3 48.98 20.46 32.12
CA LEU A 3 47.72 20.94 31.56
C LEU A 3 46.85 19.72 31.30
N SER A 4 45.68 19.67 31.95
CA SER A 4 44.62 18.71 31.66
C SER A 4 43.85 19.15 30.41
N LEU A 5 44.00 18.37 29.34
CA LEU A 5 43.18 18.38 28.13
C LEU A 5 41.78 17.86 28.45
N VAL A 6 40.76 18.67 28.15
CA VAL A 6 39.38 18.23 27.99
C VAL A 6 39.29 17.55 26.63
N GLN A 7 38.93 16.26 26.61
CA GLN A 7 38.57 15.56 25.38
C GLN A 7 37.09 15.84 25.10
N ASP A 8 36.83 16.43 23.94
CA ASP A 8 35.49 16.58 23.38
C ASP A 8 34.89 15.20 23.12
N HIS A 9 33.74 14.92 23.74
CA HIS A 9 32.87 13.82 23.36
C HIS A 9 32.11 14.22 22.08
N GLU A 10 32.57 13.72 20.93
CA GLU A 10 31.76 13.73 19.71
C GLU A 10 30.55 12.81 19.90
N ASN A 11 29.41 13.45 20.14
CA ASN A 11 28.11 12.82 20.23
C ASN A 11 27.64 12.49 18.80
N GLY A 12 28.00 11.30 18.30
CA GLY A 12 27.59 10.81 16.99
C GLY A 12 26.09 10.47 16.94
N SER A 13 25.23 11.47 16.84
CA SER A 13 23.81 11.23 16.58
C SER A 13 23.67 10.63 15.18
N ALA A 14 23.08 9.43 15.09
CA ALA A 14 22.75 8.82 13.80
C ALA A 14 21.95 9.82 12.95
N PRO A 15 22.25 9.94 11.64
CA PRO A 15 21.56 10.89 10.78
C PRO A 15 20.04 10.64 10.80
N ALA A 16 19.29 11.73 10.62
CA ALA A 16 17.84 11.68 10.51
C ALA A 16 17.45 10.65 9.42
N PRO A 17 16.32 9.92 9.57
CA PRO A 17 15.92 8.87 8.62
C PRO A 17 15.89 9.33 7.14
N GLN A 18 15.75 10.63 6.90
CA GLN A 18 15.70 11.29 5.59
C GLN A 18 17.07 11.36 4.88
N ASP A 19 18.17 11.29 5.63
CA ASP A 19 19.55 11.31 5.12
C ASP A 19 20.14 9.89 4.94
N ARG A 20 19.37 8.85 5.24
CA ARG A 20 19.84 7.46 5.14
C ARG A 20 19.71 6.94 3.72
N ARG A 21 20.76 6.30 3.22
CA ARG A 21 20.75 5.61 1.92
C ARG A 21 19.92 4.33 2.03
N LEU A 22 18.61 4.47 1.91
CA LEU A 22 17.66 3.36 1.87
C LEU A 22 17.90 2.48 0.63
N GLN A 23 17.68 1.18 0.78
CA GLN A 23 17.82 0.19 -0.29
C GLN A 23 16.44 -0.34 -0.67
N LEU A 24 16.13 -0.32 -1.96
CA LEU A 24 14.89 -0.86 -2.51
C LEU A 24 15.19 -2.15 -3.26
N ARG A 25 14.57 -3.26 -2.86
CA ARG A 25 14.76 -4.57 -3.52
C ARG A 25 13.61 -5.52 -3.21
N LEU A 26 13.51 -6.60 -3.99
CA LEU A 26 12.66 -7.72 -3.62
C LEU A 26 13.26 -8.49 -2.44
N ALA A 27 12.40 -9.12 -1.64
CA ALA A 27 12.80 -10.08 -0.63
C ALA A 27 13.55 -11.25 -1.29
N ALA A 28 14.72 -11.59 -0.76
CA ALA A 28 15.56 -12.67 -1.26
C ALA A 28 15.65 -13.84 -0.28
N THR A 29 15.40 -13.60 1.01
CA THR A 29 15.58 -14.59 2.07
C THR A 29 14.32 -14.78 2.91
N ALA A 30 14.29 -15.85 3.72
CA ALA A 30 13.24 -16.02 4.73
C ALA A 30 13.26 -14.89 5.78
N GLN A 31 14.44 -14.39 6.14
CA GLN A 31 14.63 -13.27 7.07
C GLN A 31 14.02 -11.97 6.53
N ASP A 32 14.15 -11.70 5.22
CA ASP A 32 13.48 -10.57 4.58
C ASP A 32 11.96 -10.65 4.69
N ARG A 33 11.40 -11.83 4.41
CA ARG A 33 9.96 -12.05 4.55
C ARG A 33 9.54 -11.83 6.00
N LEU A 34 10.19 -12.49 6.96
CA LEU A 34 9.91 -12.32 8.40
C LEU A 34 9.98 -10.85 8.85
N ALA A 35 10.94 -10.07 8.35
CA ALA A 35 11.04 -8.64 8.64
C ALA A 35 9.89 -7.83 8.03
N ALA A 36 9.41 -8.18 6.84
CA ALA A 36 8.18 -7.61 6.29
C ALA A 36 6.96 -7.96 7.16
N GLN A 37 6.81 -9.22 7.59
CA GLN A 37 5.72 -9.65 8.48
C GLN A 37 5.77 -8.91 9.83
N ARG A 38 6.97 -8.66 10.35
CA ARG A 38 7.20 -7.85 11.56
C ARG A 38 6.76 -6.41 11.37
N LEU A 39 7.16 -5.77 10.27
CA LEU A 39 6.74 -4.40 9.96
C LEU A 39 5.21 -4.31 9.84
N ARG A 40 4.60 -5.27 9.14
CA ARG A 40 3.14 -5.35 8.98
C ARG A 40 2.44 -5.54 10.32
N TYR A 41 2.97 -6.36 11.23
CA TYR A 41 2.43 -6.47 12.58
C TYR A 41 2.46 -5.13 13.30
N ASP A 42 3.60 -4.45 13.30
CA ASP A 42 3.76 -3.18 13.99
C ASP A 42 2.78 -2.11 13.43
N VAL A 43 2.48 -2.14 12.12
CA VAL A 43 1.58 -1.15 11.47
C VAL A 43 0.11 -1.55 11.46
N PHE A 44 -0.24 -2.77 11.09
CA PHE A 44 -1.64 -3.19 10.93
C PHE A 44 -2.24 -3.72 12.22
N VAL A 45 -1.45 -4.40 13.05
CA VAL A 45 -1.94 -5.01 14.29
C VAL A 45 -1.72 -4.06 15.47
N ALA A 46 -0.48 -3.70 15.77
CA ALA A 46 -0.17 -2.93 16.98
C ALA A 46 -0.65 -1.48 16.92
N GLU A 47 -0.51 -0.80 15.77
CA GLU A 47 -0.95 0.59 15.60
C GLU A 47 -2.44 0.70 15.29
N ARG A 48 -3.01 -0.23 14.52
CA ARG A 48 -4.37 -0.10 13.95
C ARG A 48 -5.38 -1.10 14.49
N GLY A 49 -4.96 -2.02 15.35
CA GLY A 49 -5.84 -3.00 15.99
C GLY A 49 -6.35 -4.09 15.05
N GLY A 50 -5.74 -4.28 13.88
CA GLY A 50 -6.10 -5.37 12.98
C GLY A 50 -5.69 -6.74 13.52
N ASP A 51 -6.33 -7.80 13.05
CA ASP A 51 -6.08 -9.18 13.47
C ASP A 51 -6.41 -10.18 12.34
N GLY A 52 -6.09 -11.45 12.54
CA GLY A 52 -6.42 -12.53 11.62
C GLY A 52 -5.95 -13.89 12.14
N VAL A 53 -6.53 -14.96 11.59
CA VAL A 53 -6.32 -16.35 12.04
C VAL A 53 -4.84 -16.76 12.09
N LEU A 54 -4.01 -16.23 11.19
CA LEU A 54 -2.59 -16.58 11.10
C LEU A 54 -1.65 -15.54 11.72
N VAL A 55 -2.18 -14.46 12.28
CA VAL A 55 -1.40 -13.45 13.01
C VAL A 55 -0.77 -14.10 14.23
N ASP A 56 0.54 -13.93 14.37
CA ASP A 56 1.32 -14.47 15.47
C ASP A 56 1.58 -13.35 16.47
N HIS A 57 0.82 -13.27 17.56
CA HIS A 57 1.03 -12.24 18.58
C HIS A 57 2.26 -12.50 19.46
N THR A 58 2.67 -13.77 19.62
CA THR A 58 3.86 -14.13 20.40
C THR A 58 5.13 -13.73 19.66
N ALA A 59 5.24 -14.13 18.39
CA ALA A 59 6.34 -13.73 17.52
C ALA A 59 6.14 -12.34 16.92
N ARG A 60 4.97 -11.70 17.08
CA ARG A 60 4.58 -10.40 16.51
C ARG A 60 4.80 -10.33 14.99
N LEU A 61 4.16 -11.24 14.27
CA LEU A 61 4.20 -11.33 12.81
C LEU A 61 2.76 -11.28 12.26
N GLU A 62 2.47 -10.32 11.39
CA GLU A 62 1.24 -10.35 10.58
C GLU A 62 1.57 -11.14 9.34
N ARG A 63 0.88 -12.26 9.13
CA ARG A 63 1.10 -13.20 8.03
C ARG A 63 -0.21 -13.82 7.60
N ASP A 64 -0.27 -14.23 6.34
CA ASP A 64 -1.40 -14.99 5.82
C ASP A 64 -0.94 -16.08 4.83
N ARG A 65 -1.91 -16.83 4.29
CA ARG A 65 -1.66 -17.93 3.34
C ARG A 65 -1.08 -17.49 2.00
N PHE A 66 -1.11 -16.19 1.67
CA PHE A 66 -0.66 -15.69 0.37
C PHE A 66 0.84 -15.35 0.36
N ASP A 67 1.44 -15.14 1.54
CA ASP A 67 2.82 -14.66 1.65
C ASP A 67 3.85 -15.54 0.96
N GLU A 68 3.63 -16.85 0.87
CA GLU A 68 4.54 -17.78 0.21
C GLU A 68 4.50 -17.70 -1.32
N PHE A 69 3.41 -17.19 -1.89
CA PHE A 69 3.20 -17.14 -3.34
C PHE A 69 3.64 -15.80 -3.94
N CYS A 70 3.68 -14.76 -3.12
CA CYS A 70 3.90 -13.38 -3.54
C CYS A 70 5.37 -12.98 -3.56
N ASP A 71 5.70 -12.05 -4.47
CA ASP A 71 6.89 -11.24 -4.33
C ASP A 71 6.65 -10.18 -3.23
N HIS A 72 7.72 -9.77 -2.55
CA HIS A 72 7.66 -8.72 -1.54
C HIS A 72 8.67 -7.64 -1.90
N LEU A 73 8.19 -6.44 -2.26
CA LEU A 73 9.03 -5.28 -2.51
C LEU A 73 9.32 -4.58 -1.19
N LEU A 74 10.59 -4.51 -0.83
CA LEU A 74 11.05 -4.03 0.47
C LEU A 74 11.88 -2.78 0.34
N LEU A 75 11.62 -1.83 1.22
CA LEU A 75 12.47 -0.69 1.50
C LEU A 75 13.23 -0.97 2.80
N ILE A 76 14.56 -0.99 2.71
CA ILE A 76 15.45 -1.44 3.76
C ILE A 76 16.30 -0.28 4.24
N ASP A 77 16.41 -0.13 5.56
CA ASP A 77 17.41 0.71 6.19
C ASP A 77 18.63 -0.14 6.57
N PRO A 78 19.77 -0.03 5.87
CA PRO A 78 20.96 -0.82 6.16
C PRO A 78 21.63 -0.46 7.50
N ALA A 79 21.23 0.64 8.15
CA ALA A 79 21.71 1.00 9.48
C ALA A 79 21.01 0.23 10.61
N ARG A 80 19.95 -0.54 10.30
CA ARG A 80 19.23 -1.35 11.27
C ARG A 80 19.69 -2.81 11.18
N ASP A 81 19.86 -3.44 12.34
CA ASP A 81 20.29 -4.83 12.45
C ASP A 81 19.26 -5.80 11.84
N PRO A 82 19.61 -6.57 10.80
CA PRO A 82 18.73 -7.57 10.21
C PRO A 82 18.30 -8.68 11.18
N GLU A 83 19.11 -9.03 12.18
CA GLU A 83 18.77 -10.08 13.16
C GLU A 83 17.58 -9.68 14.03
N SER A 84 17.37 -8.38 14.21
CA SER A 84 16.19 -7.84 14.90
C SER A 84 14.90 -7.91 14.09
N LEU A 85 14.98 -8.26 12.80
CA LEU A 85 13.88 -8.19 11.83
C LEU A 85 13.28 -6.77 11.64
N ARG A 86 14.00 -5.72 12.04
CA ARG A 86 13.54 -4.32 11.93
C ARG A 86 14.16 -3.53 10.79
N HIS A 87 15.00 -4.17 9.97
CA HIS A 87 15.68 -3.53 8.83
C HIS A 87 14.75 -3.17 7.69
N VAL A 88 13.61 -3.85 7.56
CA VAL A 88 12.55 -3.48 6.61
C VAL A 88 11.73 -2.34 7.20
N VAL A 89 11.74 -1.20 6.49
CA VAL A 89 11.08 0.06 6.90
C VAL A 89 9.93 0.46 5.98
N GLY A 90 9.75 -0.26 4.87
CA GLY A 90 8.59 -0.16 4.00
C GLY A 90 8.39 -1.45 3.22
N ALA A 91 7.14 -1.80 2.91
CA ALA A 91 6.83 -3.04 2.20
C ALA A 91 5.62 -2.89 1.28
N TYR A 92 5.63 -3.66 0.20
CA TYR A 92 4.49 -4.00 -0.65
C TYR A 92 4.50 -5.51 -0.92
N ARG A 93 3.33 -6.15 -0.84
CA ARG A 93 3.12 -7.50 -1.35
C ARG A 93 2.61 -7.41 -2.78
N LEU A 94 3.22 -8.19 -3.68
CA LEU A 94 2.95 -8.18 -5.11
C LEU A 94 2.53 -9.58 -5.56
N MET A 95 1.30 -9.73 -6.06
CA MET A 95 0.77 -11.01 -6.53
C MET A 95 0.33 -10.90 -7.99
N ASP A 96 1.05 -11.59 -8.88
CA ASP A 96 0.64 -11.71 -10.28
C ASP A 96 -0.37 -12.86 -10.47
N GLN A 97 -0.93 -12.98 -11.69
CA GLN A 97 -1.91 -14.02 -12.01
C GLN A 97 -1.38 -15.44 -11.81
N ALA A 98 -0.08 -15.69 -12.05
CA ALA A 98 0.51 -17.01 -11.86
C ALA A 98 0.63 -17.36 -10.38
N ALA A 99 1.00 -16.39 -9.53
CA ALA A 99 1.00 -16.53 -8.08
C ALA A 99 -0.43 -16.73 -7.55
N ALA A 100 -1.39 -15.93 -8.00
CA ALA A 100 -2.80 -16.06 -7.64
C ALA A 100 -3.34 -17.46 -7.99
N ALA A 101 -3.04 -17.98 -9.18
CA ALA A 101 -3.45 -19.34 -9.57
C ALA A 101 -2.90 -20.42 -8.61
N ARG A 102 -1.62 -20.31 -8.20
CA ARG A 102 -1.03 -21.23 -7.21
C ARG A 102 -1.63 -21.06 -5.81
N ALA A 103 -2.02 -19.84 -5.45
CA ALA A 103 -2.66 -19.51 -4.18
C ALA A 103 -4.18 -19.83 -4.17
N GLY A 104 -4.78 -20.28 -5.27
CA GLY A 104 -6.22 -20.53 -5.38
C GLY A 104 -7.08 -19.27 -5.54
N GLY A 105 -6.50 -18.17 -6.00
CA GLY A 105 -7.17 -16.89 -6.28
C GLY A 105 -6.36 -15.70 -5.78
N PHE A 106 -6.79 -14.50 -6.18
CA PHE A 106 -6.31 -13.24 -5.60
C PHE A 106 -6.82 -13.06 -4.16
N TYR A 107 -6.13 -12.27 -3.36
CA TYR A 107 -6.54 -11.96 -1.99
C TYR A 107 -7.92 -11.27 -1.97
N SER A 108 -8.08 -10.23 -2.77
CA SER A 108 -9.30 -9.41 -2.83
C SER A 108 -10.51 -10.13 -3.42
N ALA A 109 -10.36 -11.35 -3.96
CA ALA A 109 -11.49 -12.18 -4.42
C ALA A 109 -12.41 -12.62 -3.27
N ALA A 110 -11.96 -12.53 -2.01
CA ALA A 110 -12.81 -12.75 -0.85
C ALA A 110 -13.75 -11.57 -0.56
N GLU A 111 -13.43 -10.38 -1.06
CA GLU A 111 -14.12 -9.12 -0.76
C GLU A 111 -14.85 -8.55 -1.99
N TYR A 112 -14.38 -8.86 -3.20
CA TYR A 112 -14.84 -8.29 -4.47
C TYR A 112 -14.99 -9.34 -5.57
N ASP A 113 -15.97 -9.13 -6.45
CA ASP A 113 -16.07 -9.83 -7.72
C ASP A 113 -15.00 -9.29 -8.68
N LEU A 114 -13.97 -10.09 -8.92
CA LEU A 114 -12.87 -9.74 -9.80
C LEU A 114 -13.07 -10.18 -11.25
N SER A 115 -14.20 -10.80 -11.60
CA SER A 115 -14.49 -11.26 -12.96
C SER A 115 -14.23 -10.20 -14.04
N PRO A 116 -14.66 -8.92 -13.89
CA PRO A 116 -14.38 -7.88 -14.88
C PRO A 116 -12.89 -7.67 -15.15
N LEU A 117 -12.03 -7.87 -14.15
CA LEU A 117 -10.57 -7.75 -14.33
C LEU A 117 -9.98 -8.99 -14.97
N ILE A 118 -10.39 -10.17 -14.49
CA ILE A 118 -9.88 -11.45 -14.98
C ILE A 118 -10.28 -11.65 -16.45
N ASP A 119 -11.53 -11.35 -16.80
CA ASP A 119 -12.09 -11.53 -18.14
C ASP A 119 -11.60 -10.47 -19.13
N SER A 120 -10.98 -9.37 -18.66
CA SER A 120 -10.40 -8.34 -19.52
C SER A 120 -9.22 -8.82 -20.35
N GLY A 121 -8.61 -9.96 -19.98
CA GLY A 121 -7.40 -10.49 -20.62
C GLY A 121 -6.12 -9.67 -20.35
N ARG A 122 -6.20 -8.63 -19.52
CA ARG A 122 -5.04 -7.80 -19.12
C ARG A 122 -4.14 -8.55 -18.16
N ARG A 123 -2.84 -8.25 -18.18
CA ARG A 123 -1.89 -8.76 -17.18
C ARG A 123 -2.07 -8.00 -15.88
N LEU A 124 -2.51 -8.72 -14.85
CA LEU A 124 -2.88 -8.14 -13.56
C LEU A 124 -1.77 -8.30 -12.53
N LEU A 125 -1.62 -7.29 -11.66
CA LEU A 125 -0.82 -7.36 -10.45
C LEU A 125 -1.64 -6.83 -9.27
N GLU A 126 -1.95 -7.72 -8.33
CA GLU A 126 -2.56 -7.34 -7.07
C GLU A 126 -1.49 -6.80 -6.11
N LEU A 127 -1.78 -5.65 -5.52
CA LEU A 127 -0.98 -4.97 -4.53
C LEU A 127 -1.66 -5.09 -3.17
N GLY A 128 -0.90 -5.49 -2.17
CA GLY A 128 -1.42 -5.63 -0.81
C GLY A 128 -0.40 -5.27 0.24
N ARG A 129 -0.87 -5.17 1.48
CA ARG A 129 -0.04 -4.99 2.69
C ARG A 129 0.97 -3.84 2.59
N SER A 130 0.60 -2.78 1.86
CA SER A 130 1.41 -1.57 1.72
C SER A 130 1.55 -0.86 3.05
N CYS A 131 2.76 -0.84 3.61
CA CYS A 131 3.03 -0.17 4.88
C CYS A 131 4.42 0.47 4.92
N VAL A 132 4.55 1.50 5.75
CA VAL A 132 5.80 2.21 6.02
C VAL A 132 5.91 2.42 7.53
N HIS A 133 7.10 2.15 8.05
CA HIS A 133 7.45 2.36 9.46
C HIS A 133 7.19 3.82 9.85
N PRO A 134 6.61 4.11 11.03
CA PRO A 134 6.23 5.46 11.45
C PRO A 134 7.33 6.53 11.23
N ASP A 135 8.56 6.26 11.64
CA ASP A 135 9.71 7.17 11.50
C ASP A 135 10.09 7.54 10.05
N TYR A 136 9.57 6.82 9.05
CA TYR A 136 9.87 7.05 7.62
C TYR A 136 8.66 7.61 6.86
N ARG A 137 7.53 7.84 7.55
CA ARG A 137 6.35 8.50 6.96
C ARG A 137 6.64 9.98 6.76
N GLY A 138 6.07 10.56 5.70
CA GLY A 138 6.32 11.96 5.32
C GLY A 138 7.67 12.21 4.63
N GLY A 139 8.58 11.23 4.62
CA GLY A 139 9.84 11.28 3.87
C GLY A 139 9.75 10.68 2.46
N THR A 140 10.89 10.22 1.94
CA THR A 140 11.03 9.66 0.58
C THR A 140 10.58 8.20 0.45
N ALA A 141 10.23 7.53 1.55
CA ALA A 141 9.99 6.09 1.58
C ALA A 141 8.89 5.64 0.61
N VAL A 142 7.73 6.31 0.64
CA VAL A 142 6.63 6.02 -0.28
C VAL A 142 7.06 6.26 -1.73
N PHE A 143 7.75 7.37 -2.01
CA PHE A 143 8.25 7.66 -3.35
C PHE A 143 9.19 6.55 -3.88
N LEU A 144 10.10 6.06 -3.06
CA LEU A 144 11.00 4.95 -3.43
C LEU A 144 10.22 3.67 -3.72
N LEU A 145 9.30 3.26 -2.84
CA LEU A 145 8.44 2.09 -3.05
C LEU A 145 7.66 2.19 -4.36
N TRP A 146 7.08 3.35 -4.65
CA TRP A 146 6.33 3.57 -5.89
C TRP A 146 7.21 3.53 -7.15
N ASN A 147 8.46 4.00 -7.09
CA ASN A 147 9.39 3.83 -8.20
C ASN A 147 9.72 2.35 -8.45
N GLY A 148 9.98 1.58 -7.39
CA GLY A 148 10.23 0.14 -7.52
C GLY A 148 9.02 -0.62 -8.02
N LEU A 149 7.82 -0.25 -7.57
CA LEU A 149 6.57 -0.80 -8.09
C LEU A 149 6.43 -0.51 -9.58
N ALA A 150 6.77 0.70 -10.02
CA ALA A 150 6.75 1.05 -11.43
C ALA A 150 7.74 0.24 -12.26
N ASP A 151 8.97 0.08 -11.79
CA ASP A 151 9.98 -0.72 -12.48
C ASP A 151 9.60 -2.22 -12.51
N TYR A 152 9.04 -2.74 -11.41
CA TYR A 152 8.52 -4.10 -11.33
C TYR A 152 7.39 -4.32 -12.35
N ALA A 153 6.39 -3.43 -12.37
CA ALA A 153 5.26 -3.52 -13.28
C ALA A 153 5.72 -3.46 -14.74
N LEU A 154 6.57 -2.48 -15.09
CA LEU A 154 7.05 -2.30 -16.46
C LEU A 154 7.91 -3.47 -16.94
N SER A 155 8.83 -3.97 -16.11
CA SER A 155 9.73 -5.08 -16.49
C SER A 155 8.99 -6.40 -16.74
N ARG A 156 7.82 -6.59 -16.12
CA ARG A 156 6.96 -7.76 -16.32
C ARG A 156 5.81 -7.53 -17.30
N GLY A 157 5.72 -6.31 -17.85
CA GLY A 157 4.64 -5.89 -18.72
C GLY A 157 3.27 -5.93 -18.03
N ILE A 158 3.19 -5.70 -16.73
CA ILE A 158 1.88 -5.60 -16.09
C ILE A 158 1.08 -4.48 -16.74
N ASP A 159 -0.18 -4.76 -17.07
CA ASP A 159 -1.05 -3.81 -17.72
C ASP A 159 -1.88 -3.05 -16.66
N LEU A 160 -2.33 -3.75 -15.60
CA LEU A 160 -3.20 -3.19 -14.58
C LEU A 160 -2.73 -3.55 -13.17
N LEU A 161 -2.56 -2.52 -12.33
CA LEU A 161 -2.37 -2.66 -10.89
C LEU A 161 -3.73 -2.58 -10.22
N PHE A 162 -4.00 -3.46 -9.25
CA PHE A 162 -5.23 -3.40 -8.46
C PHE A 162 -5.00 -3.89 -7.04
N GLY A 163 -6.00 -3.74 -6.18
CA GLY A 163 -5.98 -4.26 -4.81
C GLY A 163 -6.82 -3.40 -3.89
N VAL A 164 -7.07 -3.87 -2.67
CA VAL A 164 -7.86 -3.13 -1.70
C VAL A 164 -7.00 -2.12 -0.94
N ALA A 165 -7.56 -0.94 -0.72
CA ALA A 165 -7.02 0.08 0.15
C ALA A 165 -8.09 0.59 1.09
N SER A 166 -7.64 0.95 2.30
CA SER A 166 -8.54 0.98 3.44
C SER A 166 -8.74 2.38 4.00
N PHE A 167 -9.98 2.70 4.31
CA PHE A 167 -10.34 3.71 5.29
C PHE A 167 -10.23 3.12 6.70
N PRO A 168 -9.72 3.89 7.69
CA PRO A 168 -9.78 3.45 9.08
C PRO A 168 -11.21 3.47 9.60
N GLY A 169 -11.60 2.44 10.34
CA GLY A 169 -12.91 2.30 10.97
C GLY A 169 -13.92 1.53 10.14
N THR A 170 -14.99 1.11 10.82
CA THR A 170 -16.06 0.24 10.30
C THR A 170 -17.43 0.94 10.27
N ASP A 171 -17.50 2.20 10.70
CA ASP A 171 -18.70 3.02 10.59
C ASP A 171 -18.78 3.66 9.20
N VAL A 172 -19.53 3.01 8.32
CA VAL A 172 -19.75 3.45 6.93
C VAL A 172 -20.42 4.83 6.87
N GLN A 173 -21.27 5.19 7.85
CA GLN A 173 -21.92 6.52 7.87
C GLN A 173 -20.95 7.62 8.23
N ALA A 174 -19.99 7.37 9.14
CA ALA A 174 -18.89 8.29 9.42
C ALA A 174 -18.02 8.54 8.17
N LEU A 175 -18.00 7.60 7.23
CA LEU A 175 -17.27 7.66 5.96
C LEU A 175 -18.13 8.13 4.77
N ALA A 176 -19.33 8.65 5.00
CA ALA A 176 -20.27 8.99 3.93
C ALA A 176 -19.74 10.00 2.91
N GLN A 177 -19.05 11.05 3.37
CA GLN A 177 -18.46 12.07 2.50
C GLN A 177 -17.38 11.50 1.56
N PRO A 178 -16.31 10.83 2.05
CA PRO A 178 -15.29 10.29 1.17
C PRO A 178 -15.76 9.12 0.30
N LEU A 179 -16.60 8.21 0.82
CA LEU A 179 -17.09 7.09 0.02
C LEU A 179 -17.99 7.57 -1.13
N SER A 180 -18.93 8.47 -0.84
CA SER A 180 -19.81 9.04 -1.88
C SER A 180 -19.00 9.80 -2.91
N TRP A 181 -17.97 10.53 -2.49
CA TRP A 181 -17.05 11.20 -3.43
C TRP A 181 -16.35 10.21 -4.38
N LEU A 182 -15.86 9.09 -3.86
CA LEU A 182 -15.24 8.05 -4.70
C LEU A 182 -16.24 7.47 -5.71
N HIS A 183 -17.46 7.16 -5.26
CA HIS A 183 -18.51 6.64 -6.14
C HIS A 183 -18.85 7.64 -7.27
N HIS A 184 -19.10 8.91 -6.94
CA HIS A 184 -19.56 9.87 -7.93
C HIS A 184 -18.47 10.34 -8.91
N HIS A 185 -17.19 10.25 -8.52
CA HIS A 185 -16.09 10.88 -9.28
C HIS A 185 -15.00 9.91 -9.76
N HIS A 186 -14.94 8.69 -9.24
CA HIS A 186 -13.77 7.82 -9.43
C HIS A 186 -14.10 6.37 -9.76
N LEU A 187 -15.37 5.99 -9.97
CA LEU A 187 -15.71 4.63 -10.41
C LEU A 187 -14.98 4.25 -11.70
N ALA A 188 -14.46 3.02 -11.71
CA ALA A 188 -13.89 2.43 -12.91
C ALA A 188 -14.94 2.29 -14.02
N PRO A 189 -14.52 2.24 -15.30
CA PRO A 189 -15.42 1.86 -16.39
C PRO A 189 -16.04 0.49 -16.11
N VAL A 190 -17.31 0.28 -16.49
CA VAL A 190 -18.07 -0.95 -16.20
C VAL A 190 -17.30 -2.22 -16.61
N ALA A 191 -16.60 -2.19 -17.76
CA ALA A 191 -15.81 -3.32 -18.26
C ALA A 191 -14.62 -3.71 -17.37
N LEU A 192 -14.23 -2.88 -16.40
CA LEU A 192 -13.11 -3.10 -15.47
C LEU A 192 -13.52 -2.77 -14.02
N ARG A 193 -14.81 -2.84 -13.67
CA ARG A 193 -15.30 -2.44 -12.35
C ARG A 193 -15.65 -3.64 -11.48
N PRO A 194 -14.76 -4.09 -10.58
CA PRO A 194 -15.12 -5.01 -9.52
C PRO A 194 -16.20 -4.47 -8.62
N GLU A 195 -17.00 -5.36 -8.04
CA GLU A 195 -18.07 -5.01 -7.11
C GLU A 195 -17.87 -5.72 -5.77
N ALA A 196 -18.05 -5.01 -4.65
CA ALA A 196 -17.94 -5.60 -3.32
C ALA A 196 -18.99 -6.71 -3.11
N LEU A 197 -18.61 -7.80 -2.43
CA LEU A 197 -19.42 -9.00 -2.27
C LEU A 197 -19.82 -9.29 -0.82
N GLY A 198 -20.93 -10.02 -0.67
CA GLY A 198 -21.35 -10.62 0.59
C GLY A 198 -22.01 -9.66 1.57
N ALA A 199 -22.22 -10.13 2.81
CA ALA A 199 -22.96 -9.40 3.83
C ALA A 199 -22.20 -8.16 4.37
N ALA A 200 -20.88 -8.10 4.17
CA ALA A 200 -20.04 -6.98 4.56
C ALA A 200 -19.86 -5.94 3.43
N ALA A 201 -20.50 -6.15 2.27
CA ALA A 201 -20.52 -5.17 1.20
C ALA A 201 -21.54 -4.06 1.50
N HIS A 202 -21.10 -2.81 1.32
CA HIS A 202 -21.92 -1.62 1.49
C HIS A 202 -21.82 -0.73 0.25
N ARG A 203 -22.90 -0.02 -0.07
CA ARG A 203 -22.85 1.01 -1.12
C ARG A 203 -21.93 2.16 -0.69
N MET A 204 -21.41 2.88 -1.68
CA MET A 204 -20.62 4.08 -1.45
C MET A 204 -21.40 5.39 -1.66
N ASP A 205 -22.47 5.40 -2.46
CA ASP A 205 -23.38 6.54 -2.73
C ASP A 205 -24.32 6.87 -1.54
N LEU A 206 -23.76 7.03 -0.35
CA LEU A 206 -24.53 7.35 0.87
C LEU A 206 -25.14 8.76 0.83
N LEU A 207 -24.54 9.66 0.04
CA LEU A 207 -24.98 11.02 -0.15
C LEU A 207 -25.20 11.29 -1.64
N PRO A 208 -26.26 12.03 -2.01
CA PRO A 208 -26.40 12.53 -3.37
C PRO A 208 -25.36 13.62 -3.67
N PRO A 209 -25.03 13.89 -4.95
CA PRO A 209 -24.00 14.86 -5.33
C PRO A 209 -24.16 16.26 -4.71
N GLU A 210 -25.41 16.73 -4.56
CA GLU A 210 -25.74 18.03 -3.97
C GLU A 210 -25.47 18.12 -2.46
N ALA A 211 -25.35 16.99 -1.75
CA ALA A 211 -25.04 16.93 -0.33
C ALA A 211 -23.53 16.72 -0.04
N LEU A 212 -22.71 16.59 -1.09
CA LEU A 212 -21.27 16.43 -0.96
C LEU A 212 -20.61 17.73 -0.51
N ASN A 213 -19.86 17.65 0.59
CA ASN A 213 -18.88 18.67 0.96
C ASN A 213 -17.52 18.23 0.44
N ARG A 214 -17.06 18.87 -0.64
CA ARG A 214 -15.77 18.58 -1.28
C ARG A 214 -14.59 18.60 -0.32
N ALA A 215 -14.53 19.57 0.60
CA ALA A 215 -13.42 19.68 1.54
C ALA A 215 -13.40 18.49 2.51
N ALA A 216 -14.56 18.18 3.11
CA ALA A 216 -14.70 17.06 4.03
C ALA A 216 -14.43 15.71 3.35
N ALA A 217 -14.93 15.52 2.13
CA ALA A 217 -14.69 14.31 1.35
C ALA A 217 -13.18 14.12 1.07
N LEU A 218 -12.52 15.14 0.53
CA LEU A 218 -11.10 15.03 0.17
C LEU A 218 -10.18 14.88 1.40
N ASP A 219 -10.54 15.50 2.52
CA ASP A 219 -9.82 15.34 3.79
C ASP A 219 -9.92 13.90 4.31
N GLY A 220 -11.14 13.34 4.26
CA GLY A 220 -11.45 11.98 4.71
C GLY A 220 -10.84 10.86 3.86
N ILE A 221 -10.43 11.11 2.61
CA ILE A 221 -9.80 10.07 1.77
C ILE A 221 -8.34 9.81 2.24
N PRO A 222 -7.97 8.57 2.62
CA PRO A 222 -6.60 8.22 2.98
C PRO A 222 -5.54 8.66 1.95
N ALA A 223 -4.36 9.05 2.45
CA ALA A 223 -3.27 9.56 1.61
C ALA A 223 -2.81 8.57 0.51
N LEU A 224 -2.90 7.26 0.78
CA LEU A 224 -2.61 6.23 -0.20
C LEU A 224 -3.62 6.27 -1.35
N ILE A 225 -4.92 6.23 -1.03
CA ILE A 225 -6.01 6.31 -2.02
C ILE A 225 -5.86 7.59 -2.86
N ARG A 226 -5.65 8.75 -2.22
CA ARG A 226 -5.41 10.02 -2.94
C ARG A 226 -4.22 9.93 -3.91
N SER A 227 -3.16 9.20 -3.56
CA SER A 227 -1.99 9.02 -4.43
C SER A 227 -2.34 8.25 -5.70
N TYR A 228 -3.11 7.16 -5.60
CA TYR A 228 -3.60 6.41 -6.76
C TYR A 228 -4.49 7.28 -7.66
N LEU A 229 -5.46 8.00 -7.08
CA LEU A 229 -6.35 8.88 -7.86
C LEU A 229 -5.59 9.97 -8.61
N ARG A 230 -4.55 10.57 -8.02
CA ARG A 230 -3.68 11.56 -8.68
C ARG A 230 -2.91 11.02 -9.89
N LEU A 231 -2.74 9.70 -9.96
CA LEU A 231 -2.09 9.01 -11.08
C LEU A 231 -3.09 8.54 -12.14
N GLY A 232 -4.37 8.91 -12.01
CA GLY A 232 -5.44 8.46 -12.90
C GLY A 232 -6.05 7.12 -12.46
N GLY A 233 -5.85 6.74 -11.20
CA GLY A 233 -6.52 5.57 -10.62
C GLY A 233 -8.02 5.77 -10.47
N SER A 234 -8.72 4.65 -10.36
CA SER A 234 -10.17 4.55 -10.17
C SER A 234 -10.49 3.53 -9.08
N VAL A 235 -11.76 3.45 -8.69
CA VAL A 235 -12.25 2.51 -7.67
C VAL A 235 -13.29 1.53 -8.23
N GLY A 236 -13.42 0.37 -7.60
CA GLY A 236 -14.55 -0.55 -7.80
C GLY A 236 -15.87 0.01 -7.25
N GLU A 237 -16.94 -0.75 -7.42
CA GLU A 237 -18.26 -0.48 -6.86
C GLU A 237 -18.38 -1.02 -5.44
N GLY A 238 -19.02 -0.25 -4.57
CA GLY A 238 -19.17 -0.59 -3.16
C GLY A 238 -17.87 -0.53 -2.35
N ALA A 239 -18.02 -0.72 -1.05
CA ALA A 239 -16.95 -0.84 -0.07
C ALA A 239 -17.20 -2.10 0.79
N PHE A 240 -16.13 -2.69 1.30
CA PHE A 240 -16.19 -3.89 2.14
C PHE A 240 -15.81 -3.53 3.59
N VAL A 241 -16.62 -3.88 4.58
CA VAL A 241 -16.31 -3.60 5.99
C VAL A 241 -15.54 -4.79 6.59
N ASP A 242 -14.24 -4.61 6.77
CA ASP A 242 -13.37 -5.60 7.42
C ASP A 242 -13.26 -5.32 8.92
N HIS A 243 -14.08 -6.04 9.69
CA HIS A 243 -14.06 -5.99 11.15
C HIS A 243 -12.79 -6.57 11.77
N ALA A 244 -12.09 -7.48 11.09
CA ALA A 244 -10.85 -8.05 11.60
C ALA A 244 -9.71 -7.03 11.52
N PHE A 245 -9.65 -6.24 10.44
CA PHE A 245 -8.65 -5.18 10.28
C PHE A 245 -9.08 -3.79 10.80
N ASN A 246 -10.32 -3.66 11.27
CA ASN A 246 -10.94 -2.39 11.67
C ASN A 246 -10.93 -1.36 10.53
N THR A 247 -11.33 -1.79 9.33
CA THR A 247 -11.27 -0.99 8.12
C THR A 247 -12.55 -1.05 7.30
N THR A 248 -12.69 -0.06 6.42
CA THR A 248 -13.63 -0.09 5.30
C THR A 248 -12.81 -0.02 4.01
N ASP A 249 -12.81 -1.10 3.25
CA ASP A 249 -11.94 -1.35 2.11
C ASP A 249 -12.61 -0.97 0.80
N VAL A 250 -11.88 -0.24 -0.04
CA VAL A 250 -12.27 0.06 -1.42
C VAL A 250 -11.26 -0.57 -2.38
N LEU A 251 -11.75 -1.22 -3.43
CA LEU A 251 -10.88 -1.76 -4.46
C LEU A 251 -10.37 -0.63 -5.36
N LEU A 252 -9.05 -0.50 -5.47
CA LEU A 252 -8.38 0.47 -6.33
C LEU A 252 -7.87 -0.19 -7.60
N LEU A 253 -7.86 0.59 -8.69
CA LEU A 253 -7.29 0.22 -9.98
C LEU A 253 -6.41 1.33 -10.52
N LEU A 254 -5.28 0.98 -11.12
CA LEU A 254 -4.39 1.91 -11.79
C LEU A 254 -3.80 1.29 -13.05
N ASP A 255 -4.05 1.95 -14.17
CA ASP A 255 -3.45 1.59 -15.44
C ASP A 255 -1.94 1.90 -15.43
N VAL A 256 -1.10 0.92 -15.75
CA VAL A 256 0.35 1.09 -15.75
C VAL A 256 0.79 2.11 -16.80
N ALA A 257 0.05 2.26 -17.91
CA ALA A 257 0.34 3.27 -18.92
C ALA A 257 0.14 4.70 -18.39
N ALA A 258 -0.84 4.91 -17.50
CA ALA A 258 -1.08 6.19 -16.83
C ALA A 258 0.08 6.53 -15.87
N MET A 259 0.53 5.55 -15.09
CA MET A 259 1.69 5.69 -14.20
C MET A 259 2.98 6.04 -14.98
N ALA A 260 3.25 5.34 -16.09
CA ALA A 260 4.44 5.58 -16.91
C ALA A 260 4.44 6.97 -17.57
N SER A 261 3.27 7.43 -18.03
CA SER A 261 3.11 8.76 -18.64
C SER A 261 3.40 9.88 -17.63
N ARG A 262 2.97 9.71 -16.37
CA ARG A 262 3.23 10.70 -15.33
C ARG A 262 4.70 10.71 -14.89
N ARG A 263 5.36 9.55 -14.82
CA ARG A 263 6.80 9.44 -14.53
C ARG A 263 7.65 10.22 -15.53
N ARG A 264 7.35 10.10 -16.84
CA ARG A 264 8.01 10.88 -17.88
C ARG A 264 7.86 12.39 -17.66
N GLY A 265 6.68 12.85 -17.25
CA GLY A 265 6.41 14.27 -16.96
C GLY A 265 7.12 14.82 -15.71
N LEU A 266 7.41 13.98 -14.71
CA LEU A 266 8.22 14.34 -13.54
C LEU A 266 9.72 14.37 -13.90
N GLN A 267 10.22 13.37 -14.64
CA GLN A 267 11.61 13.33 -15.11
C GLN A 267 11.95 14.49 -16.06
N SER A 268 11.02 14.90 -16.93
CA SER A 268 11.20 16.06 -17.80
C SER A 268 11.21 17.40 -17.05
N ARG A 269 10.63 17.46 -15.84
CA ARG A 269 10.64 18.65 -14.97
C ARG A 269 11.91 18.77 -14.12
N HIS A 270 12.65 17.68 -13.94
CA HIS A 270 13.95 17.67 -13.26
C HIS A 270 15.15 17.74 -14.23
N THR A 271 14.92 17.91 -15.54
CA THR A 271 15.97 18.06 -16.56
C THR A 271 16.01 19.50 -17.12
N LEU A 272 16.02 20.48 -16.24
CA LEU A 272 16.34 21.88 -16.57
C LEU A 272 17.21 22.44 -15.43
N VAL A 273 18.51 22.24 -15.54
CA VAL A 273 19.58 23.25 -15.63
C VAL A 273 20.84 22.47 -16.05
N ARG A 274 21.33 22.72 -17.26
CA ARG A 274 22.76 22.59 -17.58
C ARG A 274 23.38 23.95 -17.37
#